data_AF-A0A4Z0PFF0-F1
#
_entry.id   AF-A0A4Z0PFF0-F1
#
_cell.length_a   1.000
_cell.length_b   1.000
_cell.length_c   1.000
_cell.angle_alpha   90.00
_cell.angle_beta   90.00
_cell.angle_gamma   90.00
#
_symmetry.space_group_name_H-M   'P 1'
#
loop_
_entity.id
_entity.type
_entity.pdbx_description
1 polymer ?
#
loop_
_entity_poly.entity_id
_entity_poly.type
_entity_poly.pdbx_seq_one_letter_code
_entity_poly.pdbx_strand_id
1 'polypeptide(L)' 'MFADAHKRKFDFVFFWSLDRFSREGALATLTYLNQLESCGVSYKSYTE' A
#
# COMPACT_ATOMS: atom_id res chain seq x y z
N MET A 1 2.96 -0.82 10.14
CA MET A 1 2.17 -0.58 8.90
C MET A 1 1.06 -1.61 8.73
N PHE A 2 1.34 -2.89 8.46
CA PHE A 2 0.28 -3.91 8.36
C PHE A 2 -0.50 -4.17 9.66
N ALA A 3 0.18 -4.20 10.82
CA ALA A 3 -0.48 -4.38 12.11
C ALA A 3 -1.42 -3.21 12.47
N ASP A 4 -1.10 -2.00 12.03
CA ASP A 4 -1.93 -0.82 12.22
C ASP A 4 -3.07 -0.73 11.19
N ALA A 5 -2.84 -1.21 9.97
CA ALA A 5 -3.89 -1.43 8.96
C ALA A 5 -4.93 -2.44 9.46
N HIS A 6 -4.49 -3.55 10.05
CA HIS A 6 -5.38 -4.54 10.65
C HIS A 6 -6.12 -4.00 11.89
N LYS A 7 -5.48 -3.12 12.67
CA LYS A 7 -6.12 -2.34 13.73
C LYS A 7 -6.96 -1.17 13.22
N ARG A 8 -7.10 -1.03 11.89
CA ARG A 8 -7.89 -0.01 11.21
C ARG A 8 -7.54 1.43 11.62
N LYS A 9 -6.27 1.66 11.98
CA LYS A 9 -5.78 3.01 12.32
C LYS A 9 -5.72 3.93 11.10
N PHE A 10 -5.71 3.35 9.91
CA PHE A 10 -5.74 4.04 8.64
C PHE A 10 -6.47 3.17 7.63
N ASP A 11 -7.42 3.78 6.93
CA ASP A 11 -8.25 3.13 5.90
C ASP A 11 -7.75 3.50 4.49
N PHE A 12 -6.76 4.40 4.37
CA PHE A 12 -6.25 4.91 3.10
C PHE A 12 -4.74 5.17 3.10
N VAL A 13 -4.04 4.76 2.04
CA VAL A 13 -2.61 5.02 1.82
C VAL A 13 -2.40 5.75 0.50
N PHE A 14 -1.74 6.91 0.55
CA PHE A 14 -1.39 7.69 -0.64
C PHE A 14 0.11 7.71 -0.85
N PHE A 15 0.56 7.42 -2.07
CA PHE A 15 1.99 7.45 -2.39
C PHE A 15 2.25 8.01 -3.80
N TRP A 16 3.35 8.74 -3.93
CA TRP A 16 3.71 9.45 -5.15
C TRP A 16 4.21 8.52 -6.25
N SER A 17 5.00 7.49 -5.94
CA SER A 17 5.45 6.55 -6.96
C SER A 17 5.65 5.16 -6.37
N LEU A 18 5.15 4.17 -7.09
CA LEU A 18 5.28 2.75 -6.73
C LEU A 18 6.76 2.32 -6.67
N ASP A 19 7.59 2.95 -7.52
CA ASP A 19 9.04 2.76 -7.62
C ASP A 19 9.80 3.14 -6.34
N ARG A 20 9.37 4.20 -5.65
CA ARG A 20 10.01 4.68 -4.42
C ARG A 20 9.55 3.92 -3.18
N PHE A 21 8.45 3.17 -3.29
CA PHE A 21 7.87 2.46 -2.15
C PHE A 21 8.66 1.18 -1.82
N SER A 22 9.16 0.47 -2.82
CA SER A 22 10.02 -0.71 -2.64
C SER A 22 11.08 -0.82 -3.73
N ARG A 23 12.34 -0.98 -3.31
CA ARG A 23 13.48 -1.31 -4.20
C ARG A 23 13.42 -2.73 -4.77
N GLU A 24 12.44 -3.53 -4.34
CA GLU A 24 12.19 -4.90 -4.80
C GLU A 24 11.35 -4.96 -6.09
N GLY A 25 10.82 -3.81 -6.55
CA GLY A 25 10.05 -3.69 -7.78
C GLY A 25 8.54 -3.62 -7.59
N ALA A 26 7.83 -3.20 -8.65
CA ALA A 26 6.40 -2.93 -8.64
C ALA A 26 5.54 -4.12 -8.17
N LEU A 27 5.97 -5.35 -8.48
CA LEU A 27 5.27 -6.58 -8.15
C LEU A 27 5.21 -6.83 -6.63
N ALA A 28 6.33 -6.64 -5.92
CA ALA A 28 6.38 -6.75 -4.47
C ALA A 28 5.46 -5.71 -3.82
N THR A 29 5.47 -4.47 -4.33
CA THR A 29 4.56 -3.42 -3.87
C THR A 29 3.10 -3.79 -4.09
N LEU A 30 2.74 -4.34 -5.24
CA LEU A 30 1.38 -4.81 -5.51
C LEU A 30 0.93 -5.90 -4.52
N THR A 31 1.80 -6.85 -4.16
CA THR A 31 1.50 -7.87 -3.14
C THR A 31 1.20 -7.24 -1.78
N TYR A 32 2.00 -6.27 -1.34
CA TYR A 32 1.77 -5.53 -0.10
C TYR A 32 0.45 -4.74 -0.13
N LEU A 33 0.15 -4.10 -1.25
CA LEU A 33 -1.09 -3.36 -1.45
C LEU A 33 -2.31 -4.28 -1.45
N ASN A 34 -2.19 -5.48 -2.03
CA ASN A 34 -3.26 -6.49 -2.03
C ASN A 34 -3.54 -7.01 -0.59
N GLN A 35 -2.50 -7.20 0.21
CA GLN A 35 -2.65 -7.51 1.65
C GLN A 35 -3.33 -6.39 2.43
N LEU A 36 -3.01 -5.13 2.12
CA LEU A 36 -3.66 -3.96 2.73
C LEU A 36 -5.14 -3.88 2.32
N GLU A 37 -5.46 -4.11 1.04
CA GLU A 37 -6.84 -4.15 0.55
C GLU A 37 -7.66 -5.28 1.21
N SER A 38 -7.06 -6.46 1.40
CA SER A 38 -7.68 -7.56 2.15
C SER A 38 -7.97 -7.20 3.61
N CYS A 39 -7.23 -6.22 4.17
CA CYS A 39 -7.49 -5.67 5.49
C CYS A 39 -8.51 -4.51 5.47
N GLY A 40 -9.09 -4.17 4.31
CA GLY A 40 -10.01 -3.05 4.13
C GLY A 40 -9.32 -1.69 3.95
N VAL A 41 -8.01 -1.66 3.68
CA VAL A 41 -7.26 -0.42 3.49
C VAL A 41 -7.12 -0.13 1.99
N SER A 42 -7.75 0.95 1.55
CA SER A 42 -7.65 1.45 0.18
C SER A 42 -6.32 2.16 -0.06
N TYR A 43 -5.90 2.26 -1.30
CA TYR A 43 -4.68 2.99 -1.65
C TYR A 43 -4.80 3.73 -2.98
N LYS A 44 -3.97 4.74 -3.17
CA LYS A 44 -3.92 5.50 -4.42
C LYS A 44 -2.50 5.93 -4.74
N SER A 45 -2.08 5.60 -5.96
CA SER A 45 -0.78 5.95 -6.52
C SER A 45 -0.90 7.20 -7.40
N TYR A 46 0.02 8.16 -7.24
CA TYR A 46 0.07 9.35 -8.07
C TYR A 46 1.15 9.22 -9.16
N THR A 47 0.95 8.31 -10.11
CA THR A 47 1.81 8.20 -11.29
C THR A 47 1.36 9.22 -12.34
N GLU A 48 2.09 10.33 -12.43
CA GLU A 48 2.01 11.33 -13.51
C GLU A 48 2.89 10.92 -14.70
#